data_AF-A0A4P5VIW1-F1
#
_entry.id   AF-A0A4P5VIW1-F1
#
_cell.length_a   1.000
_cell.length_b   1.000
_cell.length_c   1.000
_cell.angle_alpha   90.00
_cell.angle_beta   90.00
_cell.angle_gamma   90.00
#
_symmetry.space_group_name_H-M   'P 1'
#
loop_
_entity.id
_entity.type
_entity.pdbx_description
1 polymer ?
#
loop_
_entity_poly.entity_id
_entity_poly.type
_entity_poly.pdbx_seq_one_letter_code
_entity_poly.pdbx_strand_id
1 'polypeptide(L)' 'MARLTLSALERASADPAIWREPVVHRAVLVSGLSLLMGSLVRLRADLPGPGSVD' A
#
# COMPACT_ATOMS: atom_id res chain seq x y z
N MET A 1 -8.07 -1.76 -6.29
CA MET A 1 -7.93 -1.83 -4.81
C MET A 1 -7.11 -0.67 -4.24
N ALA A 2 -5.86 -0.42 -4.66
CA ALA A 2 -5.02 0.66 -4.12
C ALA A 2 -5.68 2.06 -4.05
N ARG A 3 -6.44 2.45 -5.09
CA ARG A 3 -7.15 3.74 -5.15
C ARG A 3 -8.31 3.86 -4.15
N LEU A 4 -8.94 2.74 -3.77
CA LEU A 4 -9.98 2.69 -2.74
C LEU A 4 -9.38 2.79 -1.34
N THR A 5 -8.22 2.20 -1.11
CA THR A 5 -7.48 2.30 0.17
C THR A 5 -6.97 3.72 0.41
N LEU A 6 -6.48 4.38 -0.65
CA LEU A 6 -6.01 5.77 -0.58
C LEU A 6 -7.14 6.77 -0.31
N SER A 7 -8.28 6.61 -0.97
CA SER A 7 -9.43 7.52 -0.78
C SER A 7 -10.15 7.31 0.55
N ALA A 8 -10.10 6.10 1.13
CA ALA A 8 -10.52 5.84 2.50
C ALA A 8 -9.55 6.47 3.51
N LEU A 9 -8.24 6.40 3.25
CA LEU A 9 -7.21 7.03 4.07
C LEU A 9 -7.28 8.56 4.03
N GLU A 10 -7.51 9.17 2.86
CA GLU A 10 -7.71 10.63 2.74
C GLU A 10 -8.92 11.09 3.56
N ARG A 11 -10.04 10.38 3.46
CA ARG A 11 -11.25 10.67 4.23
C ARG A 11 -11.05 10.50 5.73
N ALA A 12 -10.36 9.45 6.15
CA ALA A 12 -9.97 9.24 7.53
C ALA A 12 -9.06 10.37 8.01
N SER A 13 -8.09 10.80 7.19
CA SER A 13 -7.12 11.85 7.56
C SER A 13 -7.75 13.23 7.75
N ALA A 14 -8.95 13.45 7.21
CA ALA A 14 -9.68 14.72 7.33
C ALA A 14 -10.08 15.05 8.77
N ASP A 15 -10.19 14.03 9.63
CA ASP A 15 -10.34 14.23 11.07
C ASP A 15 -8.99 14.02 11.78
N PRO A 16 -8.31 15.08 12.27
CA PRO A 16 -7.03 14.96 12.94
C PRO A 16 -7.11 14.14 14.25
N ALA A 17 -8.29 13.95 14.84
CA ALA A 17 -8.46 13.17 16.06
C ALA A 17 -8.21 11.66 15.83
N ILE A 18 -8.45 11.14 14.62
CA ILE A 18 -8.26 9.71 14.31
C ILE A 18 -6.80 9.27 14.46
N TRP A 19 -5.86 10.20 14.29
CA TRP A 19 -4.42 9.94 14.39
C TRP A 19 -3.95 9.79 15.83
N ARG A 20 -4.79 10.08 16.83
CA ARG A 20 -4.44 9.85 18.24
C ARG A 20 -4.49 8.37 18.63
N GLU A 21 -5.16 7.55 17.83
CA GLU A 21 -5.31 6.14 18.12
C GLU A 21 -4.12 5.32 17.57
N PRO A 22 -3.35 4.63 18.43
CA PRO A 22 -2.19 3.85 17.98
C PRO A 22 -2.57 2.71 17.04
N VAL A 23 -3.80 2.20 17.11
CA VAL A 23 -4.32 1.18 16.19
C VAL A 23 -4.43 1.71 14.76
N VAL A 24 -4.75 3.00 14.59
CA VAL A 24 -4.87 3.65 13.28
C VAL A 24 -3.50 3.77 12.64
N HIS A 25 -2.48 4.23 13.37
CA HIS A 25 -1.10 4.25 12.88
C HIS A 25 -0.62 2.87 12.42
N ARG A 26 -0.88 1.84 13.23
CA ARG A 26 -0.52 0.46 12.88
C ARG A 26 -1.26 -0.01 11.63
N ALA A 27 -2.56 0.26 11.54
CA ALA A 27 -3.37 -0.11 10.39
C ALA A 27 -2.85 0.54 9.10
N VAL A 28 -2.50 1.84 9.15
CA VAL A 28 -1.93 2.57 8.01
C VAL A 28 -0.58 1.99 7.59
N LEU A 29 0.34 1.77 8.53
CA LEU A 29 1.66 1.22 8.25
C LEU A 29 1.60 -0.18 7.66
N VAL A 30 0.81 -1.07 8.27
CA VAL A 30 0.67 -2.46 7.81
C VAL A 30 -0.01 -2.52 6.44
N SER A 31 -1.06 -1.71 6.23
CA SER A 31 -1.77 -1.66 4.94
C SER A 31 -0.88 -1.10 3.83
N GLY A 32 -0.15 -0.02 4.11
CA GLY A 32 0.80 0.57 3.17
C GLY A 32 1.93 -0.38 2.79
N LEU A 33 2.54 -1.03 3.79
CA LEU A 33 3.62 -2.00 3.57
C LEU A 33 3.13 -3.22 2.77
N SER A 34 1.94 -3.74 3.08
CA SER A 34 1.36 -4.88 2.36
C SER A 34 1.08 -4.55 0.90
N LEU A 35 0.58 -3.34 0.63
CA LEU A 35 0.40 -2.84 -0.74
C LEU A 35 1.73 -2.70 -1.48
N LEU A 36 2.75 -2.14 -0.82
CA LEU A 36 4.09 -1.97 -1.42
C LEU A 36 4.70 -3.33 -1.79
N MET A 37 4.67 -4.28 -0.86
CA MET A 37 5.17 -5.64 -1.08
C MET A 37 4.41 -6.35 -2.21
N GLY A 38 3.08 -6.25 -2.23
CA GLY A 38 2.28 -6.81 -3.33
C GLY A 38 2.61 -6.18 -4.68
N SER A 39 2.89 -4.86 -4.70
CA SER A 39 3.30 -4.14 -5.90
C SER A 39 4.68 -4.58 -6.37
N LEU A 40 5.64 -4.78 -5.47
CA LEU A 40 6.99 -5.26 -5.77
C LEU A 40 6.97 -6.69 -6.33
N VAL A 41 6.15 -7.58 -5.76
CA VAL A 41 5.99 -8.95 -6.27
C VAL A 41 5.45 -8.94 -7.69
N ARG A 42 4.42 -8.11 -7.96
CA ARG A 42 3.86 -7.96 -9.31
C ARG A 42 4.86 -7.36 -10.29
N LEU A 43 5.57 -6.31 -9.87
CA LEU A 43 6.61 -5.69 -10.68
C LEU A 43 7.72 -6.68 -11.04
N ARG A 44 8.14 -7.53 -10.09
CA ARG A 44 9.12 -8.59 -10.34
C ARG A 44 8.60 -9.66 -11.30
N ALA A 45 7.31 -9.97 -11.27
CA ALA A 45 6.70 -10.93 -12.19
C ALA A 45 6.54 -10.36 -13.61
N ASP A 46 6.30 -9.04 -13.73
CA ASP A 46 6.19 -8.34 -15.02
C ASP A 46 7.56 -8.03 -15.65
N LEU A 47 8.63 -7.99 -14.86
CA LEU A 47 9.99 -7.85 -15.39
C LEU A 47 10.40 -9.15 -16.10
N PRO A 48 10.81 -9.09 -17.38
CA PRO A 48 11.35 -10.26 -18.06
C PRO A 48 12.55 -10.77 -17.26
N GLY A 49 12.58 -12.07 -16.99
CA GLY A 49 13.73 -12.70 -16.35
C GLY A 49 15.01 -12.40 -17.13
N PRO A 50 16.20 -12.41 -16.50
CA PRO A 50 17.49 -12.15 -17.14
C PRO A 50 17.93 -13.24 -18.14
N GLY A 51 17.01 -13.79 -18.92
CA GLY A 51 17.23 -14.85 -19.90
C GLY A 51 16.21 -14.90 -21.04
N SER A 52 15.31 -13.94 -21.19
CA SER A 52 14.51 -13.82 -22.43
C SER A 52 15.15 -12.79 -23.36
N VAL A 53 16.28 -13.17 -23.95
CA VAL A 53 16.73 -12.65 -25.24
C VAL A 53 16.36 -13.73 -26.25
N ASP A 54 15.21 -13.56 -26.90
CA ASP A 54 14.98 -14.09 -28.24
C ASP A 54 15.21 -12.94 -29.23
#